data_AF-X0VFN8-F1
#
_entry.id   AF-X0VFN8-F1
#
_cell.length_a   1.000
_cell.length_b   1.000
_cell.length_c   1.000
_cell.angle_alpha   90.00
_cell.angle_beta   90.00
_cell.angle_gamma   90.00
#
_symmetry.space_group_name_H-M   'P 1'
#
loop_
_entity.id
_entity.type
_entity.pdbx_description
1 polymer ?
#
loop_
_entity_poly.entity_id
_entity_poly.type
_entity_poly.pdbx_seq_one_letter_code
_entity_poly.pdbx_strand_id
1 'polypeptide(L)' 'EIPIIRKRLSKELARLNRISKKPYEIEFSTGFSNYDPANPQSMDELIRIADKNMYKEKKSKNKGRL' A
#
# COMPACT_ATOMS: atom_id res chain seq x y z
N GLU A 1 -3.50 -13.62 -0.83
CA GLU A 1 -2.67 -13.00 -1.91
C GLU A 1 -2.07 -11.64 -1.52
N ILE A 2 -2.85 -10.69 -1.01
CA ILE A 2 -2.38 -9.36 -0.58
C ILE A 2 -1.09 -9.38 0.30
N PRO A 3 -0.92 -10.30 1.28
CA PRO A 3 0.30 -10.34 2.09
C PRO A 3 1.57 -10.60 1.28
N ILE A 4 1.48 -11.42 0.21
CA ILE A 4 2.62 -11.72 -0.67
C ILE A 4 2.99 -10.50 -1.50
N ILE A 5 2.00 -9.80 -2.06
CA ILE A 5 2.21 -8.57 -2.82
C ILE A 5 2.85 -7.51 -1.93
N ARG A 6 2.35 -7.32 -0.71
CA ARG A 6 2.93 -6.40 0.28
C ARG A 6 4.39 -6.75 0.58
N LYS A 7 4.71 -8.02 0.81
CA LYS A 7 6.08 -8.48 1.06
C LYS A 7 7.02 -8.17 -0.11
N ARG A 8 6.57 -8.37 -1.36
CA ARG A 8 7.36 -8.06 -2.56
C ARG A 8 7.62 -6.55 -2.68
N LEU A 9 6.57 -5.74 -2.52
CA LEU A 9 6.67 -4.28 -2.55
C LEU A 9 7.64 -3.74 -1.48
N SER A 10 7.53 -4.22 -0.24
CA SER A 10 8.44 -3.83 0.85
C SER A 10 9.89 -4.22 0.58
N LYS A 11 10.12 -5.42 0.02
CA LYS A 11 11.47 -5.88 -0.35
C LYS A 11 12.11 -4.97 -1.40
N GLU A 12 11.37 -4.63 -2.45
CA GLU A 12 11.90 -3.78 -3.53
C GLU A 12 12.10 -2.33 -3.08
N LEU A 13 11.22 -1.80 -2.22
CA LEU A 13 11.41 -0.48 -1.61
C LEU A 13 12.70 -0.42 -0.78
N ALA A 14 12.94 -1.44 0.06
CA ALA A 14 14.17 -1.53 0.85
C ALA A 14 15.41 -1.62 -0.06
N ARG A 15 15.33 -2.38 -1.16
CA ARG A 15 16.40 -2.44 -2.17
C ARG A 15 16.63 -1.07 -2.82
N LEU A 16 15.57 -0.36 -3.19
CA LEU A 16 15.65 0.96 -3.80
C LEU A 16 16.35 1.95 -2.88
N ASN A 17 15.93 2.05 -1.62
CA ASN A 17 16.56 2.97 -0.66
C ASN A 17 18.05 2.69 -0.46
N ARG A 18 18.47 1.41 -0.49
CA ARG A 18 19.89 1.04 -0.41
C ARG A 18 20.71 1.49 -1.63
N ILE A 19 20.17 1.40 -2.84
CA ILE A 19 20.92 1.69 -4.08
C ILE A 19 20.80 3.14 -4.57
N SER A 20 19.75 3.86 -4.14
CA SER A 20 19.36 5.17 -4.69
C SER A 20 20.37 6.29 -4.36
N LYS A 21 21.22 6.11 -3.34
CA LYS A 21 22.19 7.12 -2.83
C LYS A 21 21.56 8.50 -2.55
N LYS A 22 20.25 8.54 -2.30
CA LYS A 22 19.55 9.78 -1.98
C LYS A 22 19.79 10.14 -0.51
N PRO A 23 19.78 11.43 -0.17
CA PRO A 23 19.90 11.87 1.23
C PRO A 23 18.63 11.61 2.06
N TYR A 24 17.67 10.84 1.54
CA TYR A 24 16.41 10.51 2.18
C TYR A 24 15.97 9.10 1.79
N GLU A 25 15.16 8.48 2.66
CA GLU A 25 14.46 7.23 2.36
C GLU A 25 13.11 7.50 1.71
N ILE A 26 12.78 6.69 0.71
CA ILE A 26 11.48 6.68 0.05
C ILE A 26 10.56 5.72 0.80
N GLU A 27 9.32 6.13 1.03
CA GLU A 27 8.27 5.28 1.58
C GLU A 27 6.95 5.49 0.81
N PHE A 28 6.05 4.51 0.88
CA PHE A 28 4.69 4.62 0.35
C PHE A 28 3.68 3.93 1.27
N SER A 29 2.40 4.28 1.12
CA SER A 29 1.26 3.60 1.75
C SER A 29 0.42 2.92 0.68
N THR A 30 -0.15 1.75 0.95
CA THR A 30 -0.84 0.93 -0.06
C THR A 30 -2.25 0.53 0.35
N GLY A 31 -3.19 0.79 -0.55
CA GLY A 31 -4.56 0.32 -0.45
C GLY A 31 -4.81 -0.86 -1.36
N PHE A 32 -5.56 -1.86 -0.89
CA PHE A 32 -5.98 -2.98 -1.71
C PHE A 32 -7.50 -3.15 -1.58
N SER A 33 -8.12 -3.52 -2.68
CA SER A 33 -9.47 -4.06 -2.79
C SER A 33 -9.41 -5.28 -3.70
N ASN A 34 -10.24 -6.28 -3.42
CA ASN A 34 -10.34 -7.50 -4.24
C ASN A 34 -11.74 -7.54 -4.82
N TYR A 35 -11.83 -7.82 -6.11
CA TYR A 35 -13.11 -8.12 -6.73
C TYR A 35 -13.58 -9.51 -6.33
N ASP A 36 -14.84 -9.62 -5.90
CA ASP A 36 -15.49 -10.88 -5.57
C ASP A 36 -16.58 -11.18 -6.62
N PRO A 37 -16.42 -12.22 -7.46
CA PRO A 37 -17.44 -12.59 -8.43
C PRO A 37 -18.77 -13.02 -7.81
N ALA A 38 -18.77 -13.53 -6.56
CA ALA A 38 -20.00 -13.89 -5.85
C ALA A 38 -20.76 -12.67 -5.31
N ASN A 39 -20.06 -11.54 -5.16
CA ASN A 39 -20.62 -10.26 -4.74
C ASN A 39 -20.02 -9.12 -5.58
N PRO A 40 -20.47 -8.95 -6.83
CA PRO A 40 -19.84 -8.03 -7.77
C PRO A 40 -20.00 -6.59 -7.30
N GLN A 41 -18.87 -5.90 -7.18
CA GLN A 41 -18.81 -4.47 -6.87
C GLN A 41 -18.49 -3.68 -8.14
N SER A 42 -18.99 -2.44 -8.23
CA SER A 42 -18.58 -1.54 -9.32
C SER A 42 -17.10 -1.20 -9.21
N MET A 43 -16.48 -0.82 -10.33
CA MET A 43 -15.08 -0.40 -10.35
C MET A 43 -14.85 0.79 -9.40
N ASP A 44 -15.77 1.77 -9.39
CA ASP A 44 -15.69 2.93 -8.49
C ASP A 44 -15.68 2.51 -7.02
N GLU A 45 -16.49 1.51 -6.65
CA GLU A 45 -16.53 1.01 -5.27
C GLU A 45 -15.22 0.32 -4.89
N LEU A 46 -14.64 -0.49 -5.79
CA LEU A 46 -13.35 -1.12 -5.57
C LEU A 46 -12.24 -0.08 -5.40
N ILE A 47 -12.22 0.96 -6.23
CA ILE A 47 -11.25 2.06 -6.15
C ILE A 47 -11.44 2.81 -4.82
N ARG A 48 -12.67 3.13 -4.44
CA ARG A 48 -13.00 3.79 -3.17
C ARG A 48 -12.53 2.99 -1.96
N ILE A 49 -12.71 1.66 -1.97
CA ILE A 49 -12.24 0.77 -0.90
C ILE A 49 -10.71 0.76 -0.84
N ALA A 50 -10.04 0.66 -1.99
CA ALA A 50 -8.59 0.71 -2.05
C ALA A 50 -8.06 2.04 -1.49
N ASP A 51 -8.61 3.18 -1.93
CA ASP A 51 -8.22 4.51 -1.43
C ASP A 51 -8.42 4.64 0.09
N LYS A 52 -9.59 4.23 0.60
CA LYS A 52 -9.86 4.21 2.05
C LYS A 52 -8.83 3.38 2.82
N ASN A 53 -8.45 2.21 2.29
CA ASN A 53 -7.46 1.34 2.91
C ASN A 53 -6.05 1.93 2.84
N MET A 54 -5.69 2.64 1.77
CA MET A 54 -4.43 3.38 1.66
C MET A 54 -4.34 4.46 2.74
N TYR A 55 -5.40 5.26 2.90
CA TYR A 55 -5.44 6.31 3.92
C TYR A 55 -5.37 5.76 5.34
N LYS A 56 -5.99 4.59 5.60
CA LYS A 56 -5.84 3.89 6.89
C LYS A 56 -4.37 3.53 7.17
N GLU A 57 -3.67 2.96 6.18
CA GLU A 57 -2.25 2.63 6.31
C GLU A 57 -1.39 3.89 6.49
N LYS A 58 -1.68 4.96 5.74
CA LYS A 58 -0.96 6.24 5.89
C LYS A 58 -1.09 6.80 7.30
N LYS A 59 -2.31 6.76 7.86
CA LYS A 59 -2.57 7.20 9.23
C LYS A 59 -1.87 6.33 10.27
N SER A 60 -1.81 5.01 10.08
CA SER A 60 -1.11 4.13 11.03
C SER A 60 0.40 4.37 11.03
N LYS A 61 1.01 4.61 9.86
CA LYS A 61 2.43 4.97 9.74
C LYS A 61 2.78 6.31 10.38
N ASN A 62 1.91 7.31 10.24
CA ASN A 62 2.15 8.64 10.81
C ASN A 62 2.01 8.69 12.34
N LYS A 63 1.19 7.81 12.94
CA LYS A 63 1.03 7.76 14.41
C LYS A 63 2.32 7.38 15.16
N GLY A 64 3.26 6.69 14.51
CA GLY A 64 4.55 6.32 15.10
C GLY A 64 5.67 7.34 14.85
N ARG A 65 5.37 8.48 14.21
CA ARG A 65 6.34 9.54 13.87
C ARG A 65 6.11 10.83 14.69
N LEU A 66 5.24 10.78 15.69
CA LEU A 66 4.97 11.86 16.65
C LEU A 66 5.73 11.62 17.95
#